data_AF-A0A4R6G2B0-F1
#
_entry.id   AF-A0A4R6G2B0-F1
#
_cell.length_a   1.000
_cell.length_b   1.000
_cell.length_c   1.000
_cell.angle_alpha   90.00
_cell.angle_beta   90.00
_cell.angle_gamma   90.00
#
_symmetry.space_group_name_H-M   'P 1'
#
loop_
_entity.id
_entity.type
_entity.pdbx_description
1 polymer ?
#
loop_
_entity_poly.entity_id
_entity_poly.type
_entity_poly.pdbx_seq_one_letter_code
_entity_poly.pdbx_strand_id
1 'polypeptide(L)'
;MPNPIHDPRYQIFREMLTEARLAKGMLQSDVSEKLQKNQSFVSKYERGERRLDVPEFIDVAEALGIKVVDFLTAYKAQLGKLKKQPPR
;
A
#
# COMPACT_ATOMS: atom_id res chain seq x y z
N MET A 1 6.00 -15.01 17.42
CA MET A 1 6.49 -14.10 16.35
C MET A 1 5.43 -13.03 16.17
N PRO A 2 5.76 -11.72 16.18
CA PRO A 2 4.73 -10.70 15.99
C PRO A 2 4.09 -10.94 14.62
N ASN A 3 2.76 -10.92 14.57
CA ASN A 3 1.99 -11.16 13.35
C ASN A 3 2.56 -10.25 12.23
N PRO A 4 3.05 -10.76 11.09
CA PRO A 4 3.70 -9.97 10.04
C PRO A 4 2.87 -8.77 9.56
N ILE A 5 1.56 -8.81 9.80
CA ILE A 5 0.62 -7.72 9.55
C ILE A 5 0.96 -6.43 10.33
N HIS A 6 1.55 -6.54 11.53
CA HIS A 6 1.91 -5.40 12.38
C HIS A 6 3.33 -4.86 12.14
N ASP A 7 4.01 -5.29 11.07
CA ASP A 7 5.31 -4.72 10.70
C ASP A 7 5.11 -3.24 10.31
N PRO A 8 5.72 -2.27 11.03
CA PRO A 8 5.55 -0.84 10.73
C PRO A 8 5.94 -0.48 9.30
N ARG A 9 6.87 -1.23 8.69
CA ARG A 9 7.27 -1.04 7.29
C ARG A 9 6.10 -1.35 6.34
N TYR A 10 5.40 -2.46 6.60
CA TYR A 10 4.25 -2.85 5.79
C TYR A 10 3.05 -1.93 6.02
N GLN A 11 2.88 -1.43 7.25
CA GLN A 11 1.87 -0.40 7.54
C GLN A 11 2.09 0.86 6.70
N ILE A 12 3.31 1.39 6.70
CA ILE A 12 3.68 2.53 5.86
C ILE A 12 3.37 2.26 4.38
N PHE A 13 3.77 1.09 3.87
CA PHE A 13 3.54 0.69 2.49
C PHE A 13 2.05 0.72 2.10
N ARG A 14 1.16 0.10 2.90
CA ARG A 14 -0.29 0.07 2.60
C ARG A 14 -0.95 1.43 2.79
N GLU A 15 -0.50 2.23 3.76
CA GLU A 15 -1.00 3.59 3.99
C GLU A 15 -0.68 4.49 2.79
N MET A 16 0.55 4.45 2.27
CA MET A 16 0.92 5.20 1.06
C MET A 16 0.05 4.84 -0.16
N LEU A 17 -0.28 3.55 -0.36
CA LEU A 17 -1.19 3.13 -1.42
C LEU A 17 -2.62 3.65 -1.19
N THR A 18 -3.09 3.60 0.06
CA THR A 18 -4.43 4.09 0.45
C THR A 18 -4.54 5.59 0.24
N GLU A 19 -3.52 6.35 0.66
CA GLU A 19 -3.43 7.80 0.45
C GLU A 19 -3.42 8.14 -1.03
N ALA A 20 -2.66 7.40 -1.85
CA ALA A 20 -2.64 7.62 -3.29
C ALA A 20 -4.00 7.36 -3.95
N ARG A 21 -4.74 6.33 -3.50
CA ARG A 21 -6.13 6.09 -3.93
C ARG A 21 -7.05 7.27 -3.57
N LEU A 22 -7.00 7.69 -2.31
CA LEU A 22 -7.82 8.79 -1.81
C LEU A 22 -7.51 10.11 -2.49
N ALA A 23 -6.24 10.41 -2.75
CA ALA A 23 -5.80 11.61 -3.48
C ALA A 23 -6.33 11.66 -4.92
N LYS A 24 -6.64 10.50 -5.52
CA LYS A 24 -7.28 10.40 -6.83
C LYS A 24 -8.80 10.36 -6.77
N GLY A 25 -9.40 10.47 -5.58
CA GLY A 25 -10.85 10.41 -5.38
C GLY A 25 -11.47 9.05 -5.73
N MET A 26 -10.66 8.00 -5.82
CA MET A 26 -11.14 6.67 -6.23
C MET A 26 -11.73 5.91 -5.05
N LEU A 27 -12.84 5.22 -5.26
CA LEU A 27 -13.40 4.24 -4.33
C LEU A 27 -12.59 2.93 -4.37
N GLN A 28 -12.77 2.10 -3.35
CA GLN A 28 -12.19 0.75 -3.34
C GLN A 28 -12.76 -0.13 -4.47
N SER A 29 -14.04 0.08 -4.84
CA SER A 29 -14.69 -0.56 -5.99
C SER A 29 -13.96 -0.23 -7.29
N ASP A 30 -13.64 1.05 -7.52
CA ASP A 30 -13.01 1.51 -8.76
C ASP A 30 -11.64 0.85 -8.99
N VAL A 31 -10.85 0.70 -7.91
CA VAL A 31 -9.57 -0.01 -7.97
C VAL A 31 -9.81 -1.50 -8.22
N SER A 32 -10.77 -2.11 -7.53
CA SER A 32 -11.04 -3.54 -7.69
C SER A 32 -11.54 -3.90 -9.10
N GLU A 33 -12.34 -3.03 -9.72
CA GLU A 33 -12.80 -3.16 -11.11
C GLU A 33 -11.64 -3.12 -12.09
N LYS A 34 -10.72 -2.14 -11.93
CA LYS A 34 -9.50 -2.06 -12.75
C LYS A 34 -8.61 -3.29 -12.62
N LEU A 35 -8.56 -3.89 -11.44
CA LEU A 35 -7.76 -5.08 -11.15
C LEU A 35 -8.47 -6.40 -11.52
N GLN A 36 -9.74 -6.35 -11.92
CA GLN A 36 -10.59 -7.53 -12.09
C GLN A 36 -10.59 -8.44 -10.82
N LYS A 37 -10.63 -7.80 -9.65
CA LYS A 37 -10.70 -8.45 -8.33
C LYS A 37 -11.97 -8.03 -7.61
N ASN A 38 -12.34 -8.76 -6.56
CA ASN A 38 -13.41 -8.34 -5.66
C ASN A 38 -12.97 -7.13 -4.82
N GLN A 39 -13.90 -6.23 -4.48
CA GLN A 39 -13.63 -5.08 -3.60
C GLN A 39 -12.99 -5.50 -2.25
N SER A 40 -13.30 -6.71 -1.76
CA SER A 40 -12.69 -7.26 -0.55
C SER A 40 -11.17 -7.45 -0.65
N PHE A 41 -10.62 -7.64 -1.85
CA PHE A 41 -9.17 -7.65 -2.07
C PHE A 41 -8.56 -6.30 -1.65
N VAL A 42 -9.17 -5.20 -2.12
CA VAL A 42 -8.73 -3.83 -1.82
C VAL A 42 -8.86 -3.53 -0.35
N SER A 43 -10.05 -3.77 0.22
CA SER A 43 -10.30 -3.56 1.64
C SER A 43 -9.34 -4.34 2.55
N LYS A 44 -9.04 -5.60 2.21
CA LYS A 44 -8.14 -6.44 3.01
C LYS A 44 -6.69 -5.94 3.00
N TYR A 45 -6.15 -5.52 1.86
CA TYR A 45 -4.77 -5.01 1.86
C TYR A 45 -4.67 -3.63 2.51
N GLU A 46 -5.68 -2.76 2.32
CA GLU A 46 -5.69 -1.43 2.93
C GLU A 46 -5.81 -1.52 4.44
N ARG A 47 -6.58 -2.48 4.98
CA ARG A 47 -6.68 -2.74 6.43
C ARG A 47 -5.52 -3.54 7.01
N GLY A 48 -4.63 -4.06 6.16
CA GLY A 48 -3.51 -4.90 6.58
C GLY A 48 -3.90 -6.35 6.91
N GLU A 49 -5.13 -6.78 6.64
CA GLU A 49 -5.57 -8.17 6.83
C GLU A 49 -4.95 -9.12 5.80
N ARG A 50 -4.47 -8.59 4.67
CA ARG A 50 -3.79 -9.33 3.61
C ARG A 50 -2.55 -8.59 3.12
N ARG A 51 -1.48 -9.33 2.83
CA ARG A 51 -0.29 -8.78 2.18
C ARG A 51 -0.42 -8.77 0.66
N LEU A 52 0.06 -7.70 0.03
CA LEU A 52 0.33 -7.68 -1.41
C LEU A 52 1.71 -8.29 -1.66
N ASP A 53 1.80 -9.16 -2.66
CA ASP A 53 3.09 -9.54 -3.24
C ASP A 53 3.55 -8.51 -4.29
N VAL A 54 4.71 -8.74 -4.90
CA VAL A 54 5.30 -7.78 -5.86
C VAL A 54 4.45 -7.64 -7.14
N PRO A 55 3.99 -8.72 -7.80
CA PRO A 55 3.05 -8.60 -8.92
C PRO A 55 1.78 -7.83 -8.55
N GLU A 56 1.14 -8.17 -7.43
CA GLU A 56 -0.10 -7.50 -7.01
C GLU A 56 0.12 -6.02 -6.69
N PHE A 57 1.28 -5.67 -6.11
CA PHE A 57 1.66 -4.27 -5.92
C PHE A 57 1.80 -3.53 -7.24
N ILE A 58 2.44 -4.13 -8.25
CA ILE A 58 2.60 -3.52 -9.57
C ILE A 58 1.23 -3.26 -10.18
N ASP A 59 0.33 -4.25 -10.16
CA ASP A 59 -1.04 -4.11 -10.68
C ASP A 59 -1.79 -2.98 -9.97
N VAL A 60 -1.69 -2.92 -8.63
CA VAL A 60 -2.31 -1.85 -7.82
C VAL A 60 -1.70 -0.49 -8.17
N ALA A 61 -0.39 -0.38 -8.32
CA ALA A 61 0.28 0.87 -8.68
C ALA A 61 -0.18 1.35 -10.06
N GLU A 62 -0.32 0.46 -11.03
CA GLU A 62 -0.84 0.76 -12.38
C GLU A 62 -2.32 1.19 -12.34
N ALA A 63 -3.17 0.48 -11.61
CA ALA A 63 -4.58 0.83 -11.44
C ALA A 63 -4.76 2.21 -10.78
N LEU A 64 -3.84 2.54 -9.86
CA LEU A 64 -3.73 3.84 -9.22
C LEU A 64 -2.94 4.84 -10.07
N GLY A 65 -2.43 4.51 -11.25
CA GLY A 65 -1.65 5.39 -12.12
C GLY A 65 -0.42 6.00 -11.42
N ILE A 66 0.31 5.17 -10.68
CA ILE A 66 1.55 5.49 -9.97
C ILE A 66 2.71 4.81 -10.67
N LYS A 67 3.81 5.53 -10.89
CA LYS A 67 5.06 4.89 -11.32
C LYS A 67 5.67 4.16 -10.14
N VAL A 68 5.89 2.85 -10.28
CA VAL A 68 6.44 1.98 -9.24
C VAL A 68 7.77 2.51 -8.67
N VAL A 69 8.66 3.02 -9.53
CA VAL A 69 9.96 3.56 -9.12
C VAL A 69 9.81 4.80 -8.22
N ASP A 70 8.86 5.68 -8.54
CA ASP A 70 8.61 6.89 -7.76
C ASP A 70 8.04 6.52 -6.38
N PHE A 71 7.11 5.56 -6.35
CA PHE A 71 6.54 5.02 -5.12
C PHE A 71 7.63 4.41 -4.22
N LEU A 72 8.49 3.54 -4.77
CA LEU A 72 9.57 2.89 -4.01
C LEU A 72 10.61 3.89 -3.50
N THR A 73 10.89 4.95 -4.27
CA THR A 73 11.77 6.05 -3.84
C THR A 73 11.19 6.78 -2.64
N ALA A 74 9.90 7.16 -2.70
CA ALA A 74 9.21 7.80 -1.59
C ALA A 74 9.09 6.87 -0.36
N TYR A 75 8.80 5.60 -0.58
CA TYR A 75 8.71 4.58 0.47
C TYR A 75 10.06 4.41 1.19
N LYS A 76 11.17 4.30 0.45
CA LYS A 76 12.52 4.23 1.02
C LYS A 76 12.83 5.46 1.87
N ALA A 77 12.41 6.65 1.44
CA ALA A 77 12.57 7.88 2.20
C ALA A 77 11.77 7.87 3.51
N GLN A 78 10.53 7.39 3.51
CA GLN A 78 9.73 7.22 4.73
C GLN A 78 10.31 6.16 5.68
N LEU A 79 10.82 5.04 5.17
CA LEU A 79 11.54 4.05 5.99
C LEU A 79 12.78 4.65 6.67
N GLY A 80 13.47 5.59 6.00
CA GLY A 80 14.57 6.34 6.59
C GLY A 80 14.15 7.25 7.75
N LYS A 81 12.91 7.74 7.76
CA LYS A 81 12.34 8.53 8.86
C LYS A 81 11.97 7.66 10.06
N LEU A 82 11.41 6.46 9.81
CA LEU A 82 11.07 5.50 10.86
C LEU A 82 12.30 5.10 11.69
N LYS A 83 13.46 4.89 11.04
CA LYS A 83 14.72 4.56 11.74
C LYS A 83 15.30 5.69 12.59
N LYS A 84 14.86 6.94 12.38
CA LYS A 84 15.35 8.13 13.09
C LYS A 84 14.50 8.49 14.31
N GLN A 85 13.35 7.84 14.51
CA GLN A 85 12.56 8.03 15.74
C GLN A 85 13.15 7.17 16.86
N PRO A 86 13.51 7.77 18.02
CA PRO A 86 13.97 7.00 19.16
C PRO A 86 12.84 6.06 19.63
N PRO A 87 13.17 4.87 20.19
CA PRO A 87 12.17 3.99 20.76
C PRO A 87 11.42 4.77 21.85
N ARG A 88 10.09 4.75 21.77
CA ARG A 88 9.22 5.19 22.87
C ARG A 88 9.28 4.18 24.01
#